data_AF-A0A8H8DJH7-F1
#
_entry.id   AF-A0A8H8DJH7-F1
#
_cell.length_a   1.000
_cell.length_b   1.000
_cell.length_c   1.000
_cell.angle_alpha   90.00
_cell.angle_beta   90.00
_cell.angle_gamma   90.00
#
_symmetry.space_group_name_H-M   'P 1'
#
loop_
_entity.id
_entity.type
_entity.pdbx_description
1 polymer ?
#
loop_
_entity_poly.entity_id
_entity_poly.type
_entity_poly.pdbx_seq_one_letter_code
_entity_poly.pdbx_strand_id
1 'polypeptide(L)'
;ALTLIHLPDGPTAHFKLSGISLTKDIAAHGRYTGHLPELILNNFNTRLGHTVGRMIAALFPHVPEFQGRTVATFHNQRDFIFFRRSR
;
A
#
# COMPACT_ATOMS: atom_id res chain seq x y z
N ALA A 1 -7.79 9.21 -10.13
CA ALA A 1 -7.38 7.86 -10.53
C ALA A 1 -5.88 7.72 -10.32
N LEU A 2 -5.35 6.50 -10.19
CA LEU A 2 -3.92 6.22 -10.06
C LEU A 2 -3.55 5.13 -11.07
N THR A 3 -2.50 5.36 -11.86
CA THR A 3 -1.98 4.38 -12.81
C THR A 3 -0.60 3.94 -12.37
N LEU A 4 -0.41 2.64 -12.18
CA LEU A 4 0.86 2.02 -11.84
C LEU A 4 1.39 1.27 -13.07
N ILE A 5 2.60 1.61 -13.51
CA ILE A 5 3.25 1.00 -14.68
C ILE A 5 4.62 0.50 -14.24
N HIS A 6 4.90 -0.79 -14.43
CA HIS A 6 6.22 -1.35 -14.20
C HIS A 6 7.03 -1.28 -15.49
N LEU A 7 8.22 -0.65 -15.45
CA LEU A 7 9.09 -0.47 -16.61
C LEU A 7 10.20 -1.53 -16.64
N PRO A 8 10.80 -1.82 -17.81
CA PRO A 8 10.51 -1.24 -19.13
C PRO A 8 9.24 -1.79 -19.80
N ASP A 9 8.98 -3.11 -19.72
CA ASP A 9 7.87 -3.79 -20.40
C ASP A 9 6.97 -4.58 -19.43
N GLY A 10 6.70 -3.99 -18.26
CA GLY A 10 5.94 -4.63 -17.19
C GLY A 10 4.44 -4.33 -17.23
N PRO A 11 3.67 -4.97 -16.33
CA PRO A 11 2.23 -4.81 -16.27
C PRO A 11 1.82 -3.38 -15.86
N THR A 12 0.64 -2.97 -16.33
CA THR A 12 -0.03 -1.73 -15.95
C THR A 12 -1.29 -2.02 -15.15
N ALA A 13 -1.48 -1.32 -14.04
CA ALA A 13 -2.69 -1.37 -13.23
C ALA A 13 -3.30 0.03 -13.07
N HIS A 14 -4.57 0.17 -13.40
CA HIS A 14 -5.31 1.43 -13.29
C HIS A 14 -6.35 1.35 -12.17
N PHE A 15 -6.17 2.17 -11.14
CA PHE A 15 -6.99 2.20 -9.93
C PHE A 15 -7.91 3.41 -9.92
N LYS A 16 -9.19 3.18 -9.62
CA LYS A 16 -10.11 4.24 -9.21
C LYS A 16 -9.88 4.51 -7.72
N LEU A 17 -9.58 5.75 -7.38
CA LEU A 17 -9.45 6.18 -5.99
C LEU A 17 -10.80 6.70 -5.48
N SER A 18 -11.20 6.29 -4.29
CA SER A 18 -12.42 6.72 -3.60
C SER A 18 -12.15 6.83 -2.09
N GLY A 19 -12.72 7.84 -1.43
CA GLY A 19 -12.58 8.00 0.03
C GLY A 19 -11.16 8.40 0.46
N ILE A 20 -10.58 9.41 -0.19
CA ILE A 20 -9.23 9.90 0.12
C ILE A 20 -9.31 10.86 1.31
N SER A 21 -8.59 10.55 2.38
CA SER A 21 -8.33 11.47 3.49
C SER A 21 -6.83 11.74 3.57
N LEU A 22 -6.44 13.01 3.52
CA LEU A 22 -5.02 13.37 3.62
C LEU A 22 -4.59 13.35 5.09
N THR A 23 -3.29 13.18 5.35
CA THR A 23 -2.75 13.12 6.72
C THR A 23 -3.14 14.33 7.55
N LYS A 24 -3.20 15.52 6.95
CA LYS A 24 -3.62 16.77 7.60
C LYS A 24 -5.08 16.76 8.08
N ASP A 25 -5.93 15.95 7.45
CA ASP A 25 -7.37 15.88 7.74
C ASP A 25 -7.70 14.78 8.77
N ILE A 26 -6.70 13.96 9.16
CA ILE A 26 -6.88 12.86 10.12
C ILE A 26 -6.53 13.36 11.53
N ALA A 27 -7.51 13.30 12.42
CA ALA A 27 -7.32 13.59 13.84
C ALA A 27 -6.34 12.59 14.49
N ALA A 28 -5.48 13.08 15.37
CA ALA A 28 -4.46 12.29 16.07
C ALA A 28 -3.52 11.49 15.13
N HIS A 29 -3.17 12.05 13.97
CA HIS A 29 -2.21 11.42 13.09
C HIS A 29 -0.82 11.35 13.74
N GLY A 30 -0.17 10.18 13.67
CA GLY A 30 1.18 9.98 14.19
C GLY A 30 2.22 10.80 13.42
N ARG A 31 3.33 11.14 14.08
CA ARG A 31 4.48 11.79 13.42
C ARG A 31 5.24 10.80 12.57
N TYR A 32 5.63 11.22 11.37
CA TYR A 32 6.52 10.45 10.50
C TYR A 32 7.94 10.45 11.07
N THR A 33 8.53 9.27 11.17
CA THR A 33 9.84 9.03 11.79
C THR A 33 10.96 8.79 10.77
N GLY A 34 10.67 8.87 9.47
CA GLY A 34 11.66 8.58 8.41
C GLY A 34 11.85 7.08 8.12
N HIS A 35 11.50 6.22 9.08
CA HIS A 35 11.72 4.78 8.97
C HIS A 35 10.95 4.11 7.82
N LEU A 36 11.56 3.06 7.27
CA LEU A 36 10.95 2.23 6.24
C LEU A 36 9.85 1.35 6.86
N PRO A 37 8.60 1.44 6.39
CA PRO A 37 7.50 0.70 6.99
C PRO A 37 7.53 -0.77 6.62
N GLU A 38 7.00 -1.61 7.51
CA GLU A 38 6.62 -2.98 7.18
C GLU A 38 5.37 -2.97 6.28
N LEU A 39 5.31 -3.88 5.31
CA LEU A 39 4.18 -4.01 4.40
C LEU A 39 3.29 -5.19 4.78
N ILE A 40 2.00 -4.92 4.98
CA ILE A 40 0.98 -5.94 5.21
C ILE A 40 0.02 -5.98 4.02
N LEU A 41 -0.09 -7.14 3.37
CA LEU A 41 -1.04 -7.41 2.29
C LEU A 41 -2.08 -8.43 2.77
N ASN A 42 -3.33 -8.00 2.95
CA ASN A 42 -4.41 -8.86 3.41
C ASN A 42 -5.39 -9.19 2.27
N ASN A 43 -5.84 -10.45 2.20
CA ASN A 43 -6.89 -10.93 1.29
C ASN A 43 -6.58 -10.80 -0.22
N PHE A 44 -5.31 -10.93 -0.61
CA PHE A 44 -4.87 -10.98 -2.01
C PHE A 44 -4.81 -12.42 -2.57
N ASN A 45 -5.74 -13.29 -2.17
CA ASN A 45 -5.60 -14.76 -2.35
C ASN A 45 -5.88 -15.27 -3.78
N THR A 46 -6.52 -14.47 -4.62
CA THR A 46 -6.82 -14.88 -6.01
C THR A 46 -5.58 -14.77 -6.88
N ARG A 47 -5.55 -15.43 -8.05
CA ARG A 47 -4.42 -15.30 -8.99
C ARG A 47 -4.18 -13.83 -9.41
N LEU A 48 -5.26 -13.08 -9.64
CA LEU A 48 -5.17 -11.64 -9.89
C LEU A 48 -4.69 -10.88 -8.65
N GLY A 49 -5.22 -11.24 -7.47
CA GLY A 49 -4.81 -10.70 -6.19
C GLY A 49 -3.30 -10.84 -5.95
N HIS A 50 -2.72 -12.02 -6.19
CA HIS A 50 -1.29 -12.23 -6.06
C HIS A 50 -0.47 -11.34 -7.01
N THR A 51 -0.93 -11.16 -8.26
CA THR A 51 -0.27 -10.26 -9.22
C THR A 51 -0.32 -8.80 -8.75
N VAL A 52 -1.50 -8.31 -8.36
CA VAL A 52 -1.68 -6.93 -7.86
C VAL A 52 -0.92 -6.73 -6.56
N GLY A 53 -0.97 -7.70 -5.64
CA GLY A 53 -0.21 -7.69 -4.39
C GLY A 53 1.29 -7.62 -4.63
N ARG A 54 1.81 -8.36 -5.61
CA ARG A 54 3.23 -8.27 -6.00
C ARG A 54 3.58 -6.93 -6.63
N MET A 55 2.72 -6.37 -7.48
CA MET A 55 2.90 -5.02 -8.04
C MET A 55 2.94 -3.95 -6.95
N ILE A 56 2.05 -4.03 -5.96
CA ILE A 56 2.03 -3.12 -4.80
C ILE A 56 3.28 -3.33 -3.95
N ALA A 57 3.67 -4.59 -3.66
CA ALA A 57 4.84 -4.90 -2.87
C ALA A 57 6.14 -4.36 -3.48
N ALA A 58 6.25 -4.35 -4.80
CA ALA A 58 7.41 -3.81 -5.51
C ALA A 58 7.58 -2.28 -5.34
N LEU A 59 6.56 -1.57 -4.82
CA LEU A 59 6.66 -0.14 -4.49
C LEU A 59 7.30 0.12 -3.13
N PHE A 60 7.44 -0.92 -2.31
CA PHE A 60 7.97 -0.81 -0.96
C PHE A 60 9.34 -1.48 -0.88
N PRO A 61 10.23 -0.99 -0.01
CA PRO A 61 11.52 -1.61 0.22
C PRO A 61 11.33 -3.02 0.82
N HIS A 62 12.16 -3.96 0.37
CA HIS A 62 12.10 -5.34 0.83
C HIS A 62 12.53 -5.52 2.30
N VAL A 63 13.39 -4.64 2.81
CA VAL A 63 13.91 -4.71 4.19
C VAL A 63 13.28 -3.57 5.01
N PRO A 64 12.31 -3.87 5.88
CA PRO A 64 11.67 -2.86 6.74
C PRO A 64 12.52 -2.53 7.96
N GLU A 65 12.29 -1.35 8.53
CA GLU A 65 12.95 -0.89 9.76
C GLU A 65 12.03 -1.03 10.97
N PHE A 66 12.10 -2.18 11.65
CA PHE A 66 11.22 -2.50 12.79
C PHE A 66 11.34 -1.54 13.97
N GLN A 67 12.48 -0.87 14.14
CA GLN A 67 12.67 0.13 15.21
C GLN A 67 11.65 1.28 15.12
N GLY A 68 11.26 1.66 13.90
CA GLY A 68 10.32 2.75 13.68
C GLY A 68 8.87 2.42 14.04
N ARG A 69 8.54 1.12 14.15
CA ARG A 69 7.18 0.59 14.36
C ARG A 69 6.16 1.17 13.38
N THR A 70 6.57 1.39 12.14
CA THR A 70 5.69 1.92 11.10
C THR A 70 5.23 0.81 10.18
N VAL A 71 3.95 0.81 9.82
CA VAL A 71 3.34 -0.23 8.99
C VAL A 71 2.50 0.41 7.88
N ALA A 72 2.61 -0.13 6.66
CA ALA A 72 1.74 0.16 5.53
C ALA A 72 0.86 -1.07 5.26
N THR A 73 -0.46 -0.91 5.39
CA THR A 73 -1.41 -2.01 5.21
C THR A 73 -2.24 -1.78 3.95
N PHE A 74 -2.32 -2.80 3.12
CA PHE A 74 -3.28 -2.92 2.03
C PHE A 74 -4.23 -4.07 2.35
N HIS A 75 -5.50 -3.76 2.53
CA HIS A 75 -6.53 -4.74 2.82
C HIS A 75 -7.52 -4.83 1.68
N ASN A 76 -7.58 -5.99 1.03
CA ASN A 76 -8.52 -6.24 -0.05
C ASN A 76 -9.86 -6.78 0.50
N GLN A 77 -10.96 -6.09 0.23
CA GLN A 77 -12.30 -6.54 0.61
C GLN A 77 -13.28 -6.26 -0.53
N ARG A 78 -13.81 -7.33 -1.14
CA ARG A 78 -14.76 -7.24 -2.28
C ARG A 78 -14.26 -6.32 -3.39
N ASP A 79 -12.99 -6.50 -3.80
CA ASP A 79 -12.30 -5.72 -4.84
C ASP A 79 -12.05 -4.24 -4.49
N PHE A 80 -12.29 -3.82 -3.24
CA PHE A 80 -11.81 -2.56 -2.70
C PHE A 80 -10.52 -2.79 -1.91
N ILE A 81 -9.46 -2.08 -2.31
CA ILE A 81 -8.19 -2.09 -1.60
C ILE A 81 -8.15 -0.87 -0.66
N PHE A 82 -8.28 -1.13 0.62
CA PHE A 82 -8.13 -0.12 1.67
C PHE A 82 -6.65 0.03 2.00
N PHE A 83 -6.12 1.23 1.80
CA PHE A 83 -4.76 1.59 2.17
C PHE A 83 -4.75 2.41 3.46
N ARG A 84 -3.87 2.04 4.40
CA ARG A 84 -3.60 2.84 5.59
C ARG A 84 -2.14 2.71 6.01
N ARG A 85 -1.53 3.83 6.40
CA ARG A 85 -0.25 3.86 7.12
C ARG A 85 -0.50 4.08 8.60
N SER A 86 0.09 3.24 9.45
CA SER A 86 -0.04 3.28 10.91
C SER A 86 1.33 3.32 11.59
N ARG A 87 1.34 3.73 12.86
CA ARG A 87 2.46 3.69 13.80
C ARG A 87 1.98 3.13 15.13
#